data_AF-A0A8T7K0N5-F1
#
_entry.id   AF-A0A8T7K0N5-F1
#
_cell.length_a   1.000
_cell.length_b   1.000
_cell.length_c   1.000
_cell.angle_alpha   90.00
_cell.angle_beta   90.00
_cell.angle_gamma   90.00
#
_symmetry.space_group_name_H-M   'P 1'
#
loop_
_entity.id
_entity.type
_entity.pdbx_description
1 polymer ?
#
loop_
_entity_poly.entity_id
_entity_poly.type
_entity_poly.pdbx_seq_one_letter_code
_entity_poly.pdbx_strand_id
1 'polypeptide(L)'
;MNTSSMQQALERYHAAYDNNPYTHIRRHVITDINGTTTDFIAHEGDTNVVDIMNALVNTCLECCGAEQHQAAHIQLAKLAAWSELSDETLNMIYRYLTTFQRTGNTAAEDFLGTASALLHTSAGEREAGIATAFANGVHGWRGRMAYELLAASDYLLKAAELLLQHHADQAYIREKLRYALNRITSALYEGVRRSDCPALFDFHSTYFPTEKDGR
;
A
#
# COMPACT_ATOMS: atom_id res chain seq x y z
N MET A 1 28.16 14.44 17.12
CA MET A 1 27.86 15.70 16.40
C MET A 1 26.42 15.69 15.83
N ASN A 2 25.38 15.33 16.62
CA ASN A 2 23.99 15.17 16.13
C ASN A 2 22.97 16.15 16.74
N THR A 3 23.36 16.97 17.71
CA THR A 3 22.44 17.89 18.39
C THR A 3 21.98 19.04 17.47
N SER A 4 22.82 19.48 16.54
CA SER A 4 22.49 20.60 15.65
C SER A 4 21.47 20.24 14.55
N SER A 5 21.50 19.02 14.00
CA SER A 5 20.55 18.61 12.95
C SER A 5 19.16 18.34 13.52
N MET A 6 19.08 17.66 14.66
CA MET A 6 17.81 17.41 15.36
C MET A 6 17.15 18.73 15.81
N GLN A 7 17.93 19.65 16.37
CA GLN A 7 17.41 20.94 16.81
C GLN A 7 16.86 21.77 15.63
N GLN A 8 17.56 21.78 14.50
CA GLN A 8 17.06 22.43 13.28
C GLN A 8 15.78 21.79 12.74
N ALA A 9 15.65 20.45 12.80
CA ALA A 9 14.43 19.77 12.38
C ALA A 9 13.24 20.13 13.29
N LEU A 10 13.46 20.21 14.60
CA LEU A 10 12.45 20.61 15.57
C LEU A 10 12.02 22.08 15.39
N GLU A 11 12.97 22.99 15.16
CA GLU A 11 12.66 24.39 14.88
C GLU A 11 11.76 24.53 13.64
N ARG A 12 12.04 23.78 12.58
CA ARG A 12 11.20 23.75 11.37
C ARG A 12 9.82 23.17 11.64
N TYR A 13 9.76 22.06 12.39
CA TYR A 13 8.50 21.46 12.79
C TYR A 13 7.63 22.47 13.53
N HIS A 14 8.19 23.16 14.53
CA HIS A 14 7.45 24.16 15.29
C HIS A 14 7.04 25.37 14.46
N ALA A 15 7.85 25.77 13.46
CA ALA A 15 7.51 26.87 12.56
C ALA A 15 6.35 26.53 11.60
N ALA A 16 6.22 25.26 11.20
CA ALA A 16 5.20 24.79 10.26
C ALA A 16 3.94 24.23 10.97
N TYR A 17 4.03 23.87 12.25
CA TYR A 17 2.93 23.26 13.00
C TYR A 17 1.73 24.21 13.13
N ASP A 18 0.57 23.73 12.69
CA ASP A 18 -0.72 24.38 12.89
C ASP A 18 -1.70 23.39 13.53
N ASN A 19 -2.21 23.75 14.71
CA ASN A 19 -3.11 22.90 15.47
C ASN A 19 -4.49 22.73 14.80
N ASN A 20 -4.91 23.69 13.98
CA ASN A 20 -6.21 23.65 13.33
C ASN A 20 -6.32 22.49 12.30
N PRO A 21 -5.48 22.41 11.25
CA PRO A 21 -5.48 21.28 10.32
C PRO A 21 -5.15 19.97 11.03
N TYR A 22 -4.26 19.97 12.03
CA TYR A 22 -3.95 18.76 12.81
C TYR A 22 -5.20 18.18 13.52
N THR A 23 -5.95 19.03 14.21
CA THR A 23 -7.19 18.63 14.90
C THR A 23 -8.28 18.25 13.90
N HIS A 24 -8.35 18.93 12.76
CA HIS A 24 -9.29 18.59 11.69
C HIS A 24 -9.01 17.20 11.10
N ILE A 25 -7.74 16.88 10.82
CA ILE A 25 -7.31 15.54 10.39
C ILE A 25 -7.71 14.50 11.42
N ARG A 26 -7.44 14.74 12.71
CA ARG A 26 -7.81 13.79 13.77
C ARG A 26 -9.30 13.45 13.78
N ARG A 27 -10.17 14.45 13.56
CA ARG A 27 -11.62 14.22 13.48
C ARG A 27 -11.99 13.32 12.30
N HIS A 28 -11.40 13.57 11.13
CA HIS A 28 -11.62 12.72 9.96
C HIS A 28 -11.11 11.28 10.18
N VAL A 29 -9.94 11.11 10.81
CA VAL A 29 -9.42 9.79 11.20
C VAL A 29 -10.40 9.08 12.14
N ILE A 30 -10.93 9.78 13.16
CA ILE A 30 -11.95 9.22 14.06
C ILE A 30 -13.20 8.82 13.27
N THR A 31 -13.66 9.67 12.34
CA THR A 31 -14.84 9.39 11.52
C THR A 31 -14.65 8.17 10.61
N ASP A 32 -13.49 8.02 9.98
CA ASP A 32 -13.20 6.87 9.13
C ASP A 32 -13.17 5.56 9.95
N ILE A 33 -12.57 5.60 11.16
CA ILE A 33 -12.39 4.40 12.01
C ILE A 33 -13.67 4.01 12.75
N ASN A 34 -14.37 4.99 13.32
CA ASN A 34 -15.50 4.77 14.22
C ASN A 34 -16.87 5.09 13.59
N GLY A 35 -16.87 5.50 12.31
CA GLY A 35 -18.05 5.99 11.61
C GLY A 35 -18.47 7.40 12.04
N THR A 36 -19.66 7.82 11.59
CA THR A 36 -20.20 9.14 11.90
C THR A 36 -20.57 9.25 13.39
N THR A 37 -19.61 9.67 14.21
CA THR A 37 -19.77 9.94 15.64
C THR A 37 -19.85 11.44 15.93
N THR A 38 -20.58 11.82 16.97
CA THR A 38 -20.62 13.19 17.49
C THR A 38 -19.74 13.38 18.72
N ASP A 39 -19.31 12.30 19.37
CA ASP A 39 -18.47 12.32 20.56
C ASP A 39 -17.01 12.03 20.21
N PHE A 40 -16.37 12.98 19.54
CA PHE A 40 -14.96 12.86 19.15
C PHE A 40 -14.04 12.65 20.36
N ILE A 41 -14.38 13.24 21.52
CA ILE A 41 -13.56 13.19 22.74
C ILE A 41 -13.48 11.76 23.27
N ALA A 42 -14.57 10.99 23.21
CA ALA A 42 -14.57 9.60 23.63
C ALA A 42 -13.60 8.72 22.82
N HIS A 43 -13.40 9.05 21.54
CA HIS A 43 -12.58 8.27 20.61
C HIS A 43 -11.14 8.80 20.45
N GLU A 44 -10.83 9.92 21.08
CA GLU A 44 -9.50 10.54 21.02
C GLU A 44 -8.38 9.61 21.52
N GLY A 45 -8.70 8.75 22.48
CA GLY A 45 -7.77 7.79 23.08
C GLY A 45 -7.76 6.41 22.42
N ASP A 46 -8.55 6.20 21.37
CA ASP A 46 -8.59 4.92 20.66
C ASP A 46 -7.22 4.59 20.09
N THR A 47 -6.75 3.35 20.29
CA THR A 47 -5.39 2.94 19.93
C THR A 47 -5.05 3.23 18.47
N ASN A 48 -5.94 2.89 17.53
CA ASN A 48 -5.71 3.14 16.10
C ASN A 48 -5.60 4.64 15.77
N VAL A 49 -6.44 5.47 16.40
CA VAL A 49 -6.40 6.93 16.22
C VAL A 49 -5.08 7.47 16.74
N VAL A 50 -4.68 7.09 17.96
CA VAL A 50 -3.43 7.53 18.58
C VAL A 50 -2.23 7.09 17.75
N ASP A 51 -2.20 5.86 17.27
CA ASP A 51 -1.11 5.32 16.46
C ASP A 51 -0.95 6.06 15.13
N ILE A 52 -2.05 6.35 14.43
CA ILE A 52 -2.04 7.15 13.19
C ILE A 52 -1.54 8.57 13.47
N MET A 53 -2.07 9.23 14.51
CA MET A 53 -1.69 10.61 14.81
C MET A 53 -0.22 10.71 15.25
N ASN A 54 0.30 9.71 15.97
CA ASN A 54 1.72 9.62 16.30
C ASN A 54 2.58 9.37 15.06
N ALA A 55 2.15 8.49 14.15
CA ALA A 55 2.85 8.26 12.88
C ALA A 55 2.83 9.52 11.99
N LEU A 56 1.76 10.32 12.04
CA LEU A 56 1.68 11.62 11.37
C LEU A 56 2.75 12.57 11.90
N VAL A 57 2.86 12.72 13.22
CA VAL A 57 3.90 13.57 13.83
C VAL A 57 5.31 13.09 13.45
N ASN A 58 5.56 11.78 13.51
CA ASN A 58 6.84 11.22 13.09
C ASN A 58 7.15 11.53 11.62
N THR A 59 6.14 11.46 10.75
CA THR A 59 6.29 11.78 9.33
C THR A 59 6.50 13.27 9.09
N CYS A 60 5.86 14.16 9.85
CA CYS A 60 6.18 15.60 9.82
C CYS A 60 7.65 15.87 10.21
N LEU A 61 8.18 15.14 11.20
CA LEU A 61 9.59 15.24 11.61
C LEU A 61 10.53 14.69 10.52
N GLU A 62 10.16 13.60 9.85
CA GLU A 62 10.85 13.10 8.66
C GLU A 62 10.89 14.16 7.55
N CYS A 63 9.75 14.79 7.24
CA CYS A 63 9.64 15.88 6.27
C CYS A 63 10.59 17.04 6.60
N CYS A 64 10.74 17.36 7.89
CA CYS A 64 11.68 18.37 8.39
C CYS A 64 13.16 17.95 8.32
N GLY A 65 13.45 16.66 8.08
CA GLY A 65 14.79 16.10 7.94
C GLY A 65 15.36 15.48 9.21
N ALA A 66 14.53 15.02 10.15
CA ALA A 66 14.99 14.29 11.33
C ALA A 66 15.34 12.84 10.97
N GLU A 67 16.64 12.51 10.93
CA GLU A 67 17.14 11.18 10.50
C GLU A 67 16.57 10.00 11.30
N GLN A 68 16.31 10.19 12.60
CA GLN A 68 15.72 9.15 13.46
C GLN A 68 14.27 8.76 13.09
N HIS A 69 13.61 9.58 12.27
CA HIS A 69 12.26 9.33 11.76
C HIS A 69 12.27 8.97 10.27
N GLN A 70 13.43 8.63 9.69
CA GLN A 70 13.50 8.19 8.30
C GLN A 70 12.55 7.01 8.04
N ALA A 71 11.82 7.06 6.93
CA ALA A 71 10.78 6.11 6.54
C ALA A 71 9.53 6.07 7.45
N ALA A 72 9.30 7.09 8.28
CA ALA A 72 8.07 7.20 9.07
C ALA A 72 6.80 7.27 8.20
N HIS A 73 6.90 7.88 7.00
CA HIS A 73 5.80 7.93 6.03
C HIS A 73 5.27 6.54 5.64
N ILE A 74 6.12 5.52 5.64
CA ILE A 74 5.73 4.14 5.33
C ILE A 74 4.85 3.56 6.44
N GLN A 75 5.23 3.78 7.70
CA GLN A 75 4.42 3.32 8.83
C GLN A 75 3.08 4.05 8.88
N LEU A 76 3.07 5.36 8.61
CA LEU A 76 1.84 6.13 8.48
C LEU A 76 0.95 5.59 7.36
N ALA A 77 1.51 5.30 6.18
CA ALA A 77 0.78 4.76 5.05
C ALA A 77 0.15 3.39 5.36
N LYS A 78 0.88 2.51 6.06
CA LYS A 78 0.37 1.21 6.50
C LYS A 78 -0.80 1.34 7.47
N LEU A 79 -0.63 2.16 8.50
CA LEU A 79 -1.68 2.38 9.50
C LEU A 79 -2.94 2.99 8.88
N ALA A 80 -2.75 3.95 7.97
CA ALA A 80 -3.83 4.58 7.23
C ALA A 80 -4.60 3.57 6.36
N ALA A 81 -3.89 2.73 5.60
CA ALA A 81 -4.52 1.72 4.75
C ALA A 81 -5.22 0.62 5.55
N TRP A 82 -4.60 0.12 6.62
CA TRP A 82 -5.19 -0.91 7.49
C TRP A 82 -6.39 -0.42 8.29
N SER A 83 -6.45 0.88 8.56
CA SER A 83 -7.60 1.52 9.21
C SER A 83 -8.65 1.99 8.21
N GLU A 84 -8.48 1.65 6.92
CA GLU A 84 -9.38 1.98 5.82
C GLU A 84 -9.72 3.48 5.74
N LEU A 85 -8.71 4.34 6.00
CA LEU A 85 -8.90 5.78 5.87
C LEU A 85 -9.35 6.15 4.46
N SER A 86 -10.31 7.07 4.37
CA SER A 86 -10.88 7.50 3.10
C SER A 86 -9.86 8.29 2.27
N ASP A 87 -10.03 8.28 0.94
CA ASP A 87 -9.20 9.08 0.04
C ASP A 87 -9.18 10.57 0.42
N GLU A 88 -10.29 11.08 0.95
CA GLU A 88 -10.37 12.45 1.47
C GLU A 88 -9.40 12.67 2.64
N THR A 89 -9.44 11.79 3.65
CA THR A 89 -8.54 11.84 4.80
C THR A 89 -7.08 11.68 4.39
N LEU A 90 -6.77 10.76 3.46
CA LEU A 90 -5.42 10.60 2.91
C LEU A 90 -4.92 11.89 2.25
N ASN A 91 -5.77 12.55 1.45
CA ASN A 91 -5.43 13.81 0.82
C ASN A 91 -5.23 14.96 1.82
N MET A 92 -6.01 14.98 2.91
CA MET A 92 -5.82 15.96 3.98
C MET A 92 -4.48 15.76 4.69
N ILE A 93 -4.12 14.52 5.01
CA ILE A 93 -2.82 14.18 5.59
C ILE A 93 -1.70 14.57 4.63
N TYR A 94 -1.79 14.21 3.36
CA TYR A 94 -0.81 14.59 2.33
C TYR A 94 -0.58 16.10 2.30
N ARG A 95 -1.66 16.89 2.19
CA ARG A 95 -1.56 18.36 2.17
C ARG A 95 -0.91 18.90 3.44
N TYR A 96 -1.23 18.34 4.60
CA TYR A 96 -0.59 18.74 5.84
C TYR A 96 0.89 18.38 5.85
N LEU A 97 1.29 17.19 5.41
CA LEU A 97 2.70 16.80 5.31
C LEU A 97 3.51 17.72 4.37
N THR A 98 2.91 18.18 3.26
CA THR A 98 3.59 19.09 2.33
C THR A 98 4.00 20.43 2.95
N THR A 99 3.36 20.87 4.04
CA THR A 99 3.78 22.11 4.74
C THR A 99 5.09 21.96 5.48
N PHE A 100 5.47 20.72 5.84
CA PHE A 100 6.73 20.38 6.52
C PHE A 100 7.84 19.99 5.53
N GLN A 101 7.48 19.67 4.29
CA GLN A 101 8.37 19.02 3.33
C GLN A 101 9.45 19.96 2.80
N ARG A 102 10.70 19.47 2.83
CA ARG A 102 11.85 20.15 2.23
C ARG A 102 11.91 19.90 0.72
N THR A 103 12.49 20.84 -0.02
CA THR A 103 12.83 20.62 -1.43
C THR A 103 13.66 19.35 -1.61
N GLY A 104 13.21 18.44 -2.48
CA GLY A 104 13.85 17.16 -2.77
C GLY A 104 13.49 16.02 -1.81
N ASN A 105 12.71 16.28 -0.76
CA ASN A 105 12.07 15.22 0.03
C ASN A 105 10.74 14.86 -0.66
N THR A 106 10.42 13.57 -0.75
CA THR A 106 9.21 13.02 -1.38
C THR A 106 8.29 12.28 -0.39
N ALA A 107 8.55 12.38 0.91
CA ALA A 107 7.85 11.59 1.94
C ALA A 107 6.33 11.81 1.95
N ALA A 108 5.84 13.01 1.64
CA ALA A 108 4.39 13.24 1.53
C ALA A 108 3.80 12.54 0.29
N GLU A 109 4.45 12.66 -0.88
CA GLU A 109 4.03 11.97 -2.10
C GLU A 109 4.09 10.45 -1.94
N ASP A 110 5.18 9.95 -1.35
CA ASP A 110 5.40 8.53 -1.09
C ASP A 110 4.38 8.00 -0.06
N PHE A 111 4.02 8.79 0.96
CA PHE A 111 2.89 8.47 1.86
C PHE A 111 1.60 8.27 1.08
N LEU A 112 1.20 9.27 0.27
CA LEU A 112 -0.09 9.23 -0.43
C LEU A 112 -0.13 8.06 -1.42
N GLY A 113 0.93 7.93 -2.23
CA GLY A 113 1.05 6.85 -3.21
C GLY A 113 1.03 5.47 -2.56
N THR A 114 1.77 5.29 -1.46
CA THR A 114 1.82 4.01 -0.73
C THR A 114 0.50 3.70 -0.05
N ALA A 115 -0.10 4.66 0.65
CA ALA A 115 -1.37 4.46 1.36
C ALA A 115 -2.51 4.10 0.39
N SER A 116 -2.65 4.87 -0.69
CA SER A 116 -3.65 4.59 -1.72
C SER A 116 -3.40 3.24 -2.41
N ALA A 117 -2.14 2.92 -2.73
CA ALA A 117 -1.82 1.63 -3.34
C ALA A 117 -2.15 0.46 -2.41
N LEU A 118 -1.84 0.55 -1.12
CA LEU A 118 -2.17 -0.47 -0.12
C LEU A 118 -3.70 -0.62 0.06
N LEU A 119 -4.42 0.49 0.16
CA LEU A 119 -5.88 0.51 0.31
C LEU A 119 -6.57 -0.19 -0.88
N HIS A 120 -6.20 0.18 -2.11
CA HIS A 120 -6.76 -0.42 -3.31
C HIS A 120 -6.29 -1.86 -3.56
N THR A 121 -5.09 -2.22 -3.12
CA THR A 121 -4.60 -3.60 -3.17
C THR A 121 -5.46 -4.51 -2.29
N SER A 122 -5.75 -4.09 -1.06
CA SER A 122 -6.65 -4.82 -0.14
C SER A 122 -8.06 -4.99 -0.73
N ALA A 123 -8.63 -3.92 -1.29
CA ALA A 123 -9.91 -3.99 -1.98
C ALA A 123 -9.86 -4.95 -3.19
N GLY A 124 -8.77 -4.91 -3.97
CA GLY A 124 -8.52 -5.80 -5.09
C GLY A 124 -8.40 -7.27 -4.67
N GLU A 125 -7.74 -7.57 -3.56
CA GLU A 125 -7.59 -8.93 -3.01
C GLU A 125 -8.97 -9.53 -2.71
N ARG A 126 -9.84 -8.75 -2.07
CA ARG A 126 -11.22 -9.14 -1.77
C ARG A 126 -12.03 -9.46 -3.04
N GLU A 127 -12.01 -8.57 -4.04
CA GLU A 127 -12.74 -8.76 -5.29
C GLU A 127 -12.17 -9.92 -6.14
N ALA A 128 -10.85 -10.08 -6.16
CA ALA A 128 -10.19 -11.20 -6.82
C ALA A 128 -10.58 -12.54 -6.18
N GLY A 129 -10.69 -12.60 -4.86
CA GLY A 129 -11.18 -13.78 -4.13
C GLY A 129 -12.62 -14.14 -4.51
N ILE A 130 -13.50 -13.14 -4.58
CA ILE A 130 -14.90 -13.34 -5.01
C ILE A 130 -14.97 -13.85 -6.46
N ALA A 131 -14.25 -13.19 -7.37
CA ALA A 131 -14.20 -13.59 -8.77
C ALA A 131 -13.65 -15.01 -8.95
N THR A 132 -12.60 -15.37 -8.18
CA THR A 132 -12.02 -16.72 -8.17
C THR A 132 -13.05 -17.78 -7.76
N ALA A 133 -13.87 -17.49 -6.73
CA ALA A 133 -14.92 -18.40 -6.28
C ALA A 133 -15.99 -18.64 -7.36
N PHE A 134 -16.40 -17.59 -8.08
CA PHE A 134 -17.33 -17.73 -9.21
C PHE A 134 -16.72 -18.46 -10.40
N ALA A 135 -15.45 -18.18 -10.74
CA ALA A 135 -14.75 -18.84 -11.83
C ALA A 135 -14.60 -20.35 -11.61
N ASN A 136 -14.42 -20.79 -10.36
CA ASN A 136 -14.40 -22.20 -9.99
C ASN A 136 -15.73 -22.93 -10.32
N GLY A 137 -16.86 -22.21 -10.33
CA GLY A 137 -18.16 -22.73 -10.74
C GLY A 137 -18.33 -22.88 -12.26
N VAL A 138 -17.44 -22.30 -13.07
CA VAL A 138 -17.50 -22.39 -14.53
C VAL A 138 -16.83 -23.67 -15.01
N HIS A 139 -17.60 -24.51 -15.69
CA HIS A 139 -17.10 -25.79 -16.21
C HIS A 139 -16.29 -25.63 -17.51
N GLY A 140 -15.41 -26.60 -17.76
CA GLY A 140 -14.56 -26.63 -18.95
C GLY A 140 -13.23 -25.89 -18.76
N TRP A 141 -12.43 -25.86 -19.83
CA TRP A 141 -11.06 -25.36 -19.77
C TRP A 141 -10.99 -23.84 -19.61
N ARG A 142 -11.95 -23.10 -20.17
CA ARG A 142 -12.04 -21.64 -20.00
C ARG A 142 -12.29 -21.23 -18.54
N GLY A 143 -13.16 -21.96 -17.85
CA GLY A 143 -13.43 -21.74 -16.42
C GLY A 143 -12.20 -22.03 -15.56
N ARG A 144 -11.54 -23.18 -15.78
CA ARG A 144 -10.28 -23.51 -15.08
C ARG A 144 -9.17 -22.51 -15.36
N MET A 145 -9.01 -22.09 -16.62
CA MET A 145 -8.02 -21.08 -17.00
C MET A 145 -8.30 -19.74 -16.30
N ALA A 146 -9.56 -19.28 -16.29
CA ALA A 146 -9.95 -18.05 -15.60
C ALA A 146 -9.72 -18.16 -14.08
N TYR A 147 -10.07 -19.30 -13.48
CA TYR A 147 -9.80 -19.57 -12.06
C TYR A 147 -8.30 -19.45 -11.73
N GLU A 148 -7.44 -20.10 -12.50
CA GLU A 148 -5.99 -20.06 -12.28
C GLU A 148 -5.41 -18.64 -12.45
N LEU A 149 -5.90 -17.86 -13.42
CA LEU A 149 -5.47 -16.46 -13.60
C LEU A 149 -5.93 -15.55 -12.46
N LEU A 150 -7.16 -15.70 -11.99
CA LEU A 150 -7.68 -14.93 -10.85
C LEU A 150 -6.96 -15.30 -9.56
N ALA A 151 -6.68 -16.59 -9.34
CA ALA A 151 -5.85 -17.05 -8.22
C ALA A 151 -4.39 -16.56 -8.33
N ALA A 152 -3.86 -16.38 -9.54
CA ALA A 152 -2.55 -15.76 -9.71
C ALA A 152 -2.54 -14.29 -9.31
N SER A 153 -3.64 -13.57 -9.60
CA SER A 153 -3.75 -12.14 -9.28
C SER A 153 -3.71 -11.87 -7.76
N ASP A 154 -4.29 -12.77 -6.96
CA ASP A 154 -4.21 -12.75 -5.49
C ASP A 154 -2.75 -12.74 -4.99
N TYR A 155 -1.93 -13.66 -5.50
CA TYR A 155 -0.51 -13.71 -5.16
C TYR A 155 0.28 -12.49 -5.66
N LEU A 156 -0.08 -11.92 -6.81
CA LEU A 156 0.56 -10.71 -7.34
C LEU A 156 0.22 -9.48 -6.49
N LEU A 157 -1.04 -9.33 -6.08
CA LEU A 157 -1.49 -8.28 -5.17
C LEU A 157 -0.76 -8.39 -3.83
N LYS A 158 -0.64 -9.61 -3.27
CA LYS A 158 0.10 -9.82 -2.03
C LYS A 158 1.58 -9.48 -2.16
N ALA A 159 2.22 -9.83 -3.27
CA ALA A 159 3.61 -9.48 -3.52
C ALA A 159 3.80 -7.95 -3.62
N ALA A 160 2.89 -7.25 -4.30
CA ALA A 160 2.90 -5.79 -4.39
C ALA A 160 2.73 -5.13 -3.01
N GLU A 161 1.76 -5.60 -2.21
CA GLU A 161 1.55 -5.12 -0.84
C GLU A 161 2.83 -5.25 0.01
N LEU A 162 3.50 -6.42 -0.06
CA LEU A 162 4.73 -6.67 0.68
C LEU A 162 5.87 -5.74 0.24
N LEU A 163 6.02 -5.49 -1.06
CA LEU A 163 7.04 -4.58 -1.59
C LEU A 163 6.83 -3.14 -1.10
N LEU A 164 5.58 -2.68 -1.03
CA LEU A 164 5.22 -1.35 -0.56
C LEU A 164 5.49 -1.14 0.96
N GLN A 165 5.64 -2.22 1.74
CA GLN A 165 5.86 -2.13 3.18
C GLN A 165 7.34 -2.01 3.61
N HIS A 166 8.29 -1.90 2.67
CA HIS A 166 9.75 -1.69 2.82
C HIS A 166 10.55 -2.70 3.70
N HIS A 167 9.89 -3.48 4.55
CA HIS A 167 10.50 -4.45 5.48
C HIS A 167 9.96 -5.88 5.30
N ALA A 168 9.34 -6.18 4.16
CA ALA A 168 8.90 -7.54 3.88
C ALA A 168 10.08 -8.46 3.59
N ASP A 169 9.99 -9.69 4.09
CA ASP A 169 10.95 -10.75 3.81
C ASP A 169 11.01 -11.02 2.29
N GLN A 170 12.19 -10.80 1.70
CA GLN A 170 12.43 -11.04 0.27
C GLN A 170 12.14 -12.49 -0.13
N ALA A 171 12.37 -13.46 0.77
CA ALA A 171 12.04 -14.85 0.52
C ALA A 171 10.51 -15.04 0.40
N TYR A 172 9.75 -14.34 1.24
CA TYR A 172 8.29 -14.39 1.20
C TYR A 172 7.72 -13.70 -0.04
N ILE A 173 8.26 -12.54 -0.45
CA ILE A 173 7.91 -11.90 -1.72
C ILE A 173 8.18 -12.86 -2.89
N ARG A 174 9.38 -13.47 -2.93
CA ARG A 174 9.76 -14.44 -3.95
C ARG A 174 8.82 -15.64 -3.97
N GLU A 175 8.39 -16.13 -2.81
CA GLU A 175 7.44 -17.23 -2.70
C GLU A 175 6.11 -16.88 -3.38
N LYS A 176 5.54 -15.69 -3.11
CA LYS A 176 4.29 -15.24 -3.73
C LYS A 176 4.42 -15.09 -5.24
N LEU A 177 5.50 -14.46 -5.71
CA LEU A 177 5.78 -14.35 -7.15
C LEU A 177 5.89 -15.73 -7.81
N ARG A 178 6.54 -16.69 -7.17
CA ARG A 178 6.64 -18.07 -7.68
C ARG A 178 5.28 -18.75 -7.76
N TYR A 179 4.41 -18.60 -6.76
CA TYR A 179 3.05 -19.16 -6.84
C TYR A 179 2.22 -18.51 -7.94
N ALA A 180 2.30 -17.19 -8.11
CA ALA A 180 1.65 -16.49 -9.21
C ALA A 180 2.09 -17.06 -10.58
N LEU A 181 3.40 -17.21 -10.80
CA LEU A 181 3.93 -17.76 -12.05
C LEU A 181 3.49 -19.20 -12.31
N ASN A 182 3.45 -20.04 -11.27
CA ASN A 182 2.95 -21.41 -11.39
C ASN A 182 1.47 -21.44 -11.78
N ARG A 183 0.65 -20.57 -11.20
CA ARG A 183 -0.78 -20.43 -11.52
C ARG A 183 -0.99 -19.94 -12.96
N ILE A 184 -0.24 -18.93 -13.40
CA ILE A 184 -0.25 -18.47 -14.79
C ILE A 184 0.14 -19.61 -15.74
N THR A 185 1.16 -20.38 -15.41
CA THR A 185 1.60 -21.54 -16.21
C THR A 185 0.50 -22.59 -16.34
N SER A 186 -0.17 -22.93 -15.23
CA SER A 186 -1.33 -23.84 -15.23
C SER A 186 -2.48 -23.33 -16.09
N ALA A 187 -2.77 -22.02 -16.02
CA ALA A 187 -3.79 -21.39 -16.84
C ALA A 187 -3.49 -21.51 -18.34
N LEU A 188 -2.26 -21.18 -18.74
CA LEU A 188 -1.82 -21.28 -20.13
C LEU A 188 -1.85 -22.73 -20.62
N TYR A 189 -1.51 -23.70 -19.77
CA TYR A 189 -1.57 -25.12 -20.11
C TYR A 189 -3.00 -25.59 -20.42
N GLU A 190 -4.02 -25.09 -19.73
CA GLU A 190 -5.42 -25.36 -20.09
C GLU A 190 -5.74 -24.85 -21.50
N GLY A 191 -5.25 -23.65 -21.87
CA GLY A 191 -5.39 -23.09 -23.21
C GLY A 191 -4.67 -23.92 -24.27
N VAL A 192 -3.40 -24.26 -24.06
CA VAL A 192 -2.62 -25.10 -25.00
C VAL A 192 -3.26 -26.47 -25.21
N ARG A 193 -3.79 -27.09 -24.15
CA ARG A 193 -4.32 -28.45 -24.22
C ARG A 193 -5.72 -28.54 -24.84
N ARG A 194 -6.54 -27.49 -24.71
CA ARG A 194 -8.00 -27.58 -24.94
C ARG A 194 -8.58 -26.52 -25.87
N SER A 195 -7.81 -25.50 -26.26
CA SER A 195 -8.23 -24.49 -27.23
C SER A 195 -8.21 -25.04 -28.66
N ASP A 196 -9.08 -24.52 -29.52
CA ASP A 196 -9.02 -24.75 -30.97
C ASP A 196 -7.81 -24.06 -31.63
N CYS A 197 -7.24 -23.06 -30.94
CA CYS A 197 -6.03 -22.34 -31.34
C CYS A 197 -4.96 -22.38 -30.22
N PRO A 198 -4.31 -23.54 -29.95
CA PRO A 198 -3.32 -23.69 -28.87
C PRO A 198 -2.15 -22.71 -28.92
N ALA A 199 -1.69 -22.36 -30.13
CA ALA A 199 -0.53 -21.50 -30.34
C ALA A 199 -0.71 -20.08 -29.76
N LEU A 200 -1.94 -19.61 -29.54
CA LEU A 200 -2.21 -18.32 -28.88
C LEU A 200 -1.90 -18.32 -27.38
N PHE A 201 -1.72 -19.50 -26.79
CA PHE A 201 -1.43 -19.70 -25.37
C PHE A 201 -0.03 -20.24 -25.13
N ASP A 202 0.78 -20.40 -26.19
CA ASP A 202 2.18 -20.79 -26.09
C ASP A 202 3.07 -19.54 -25.97
N PHE A 203 3.59 -19.33 -24.77
CA PHE A 203 4.44 -18.19 -24.42
C PHE A 203 5.91 -18.61 -24.24
N HIS A 204 6.36 -19.76 -24.76
CA HIS A 204 7.73 -20.24 -24.59
C HIS A 204 8.83 -19.27 -25.06
N SER A 205 8.51 -18.36 -25.99
CA SER A 205 9.43 -17.33 -26.47
C SER A 205 9.45 -16.06 -25.61
N THR A 206 8.70 -16.01 -24.51
CA THR A 206 8.60 -14.82 -23.66
C THR A 206 9.87 -14.62 -22.86
N TYR A 207 10.44 -13.42 -22.97
CA TYR A 207 11.66 -13.04 -22.27
C TYR A 207 11.37 -12.65 -20.82
N PHE A 208 12.20 -13.13 -19.89
CA PHE A 208 12.19 -12.68 -18.49
C PHE A 208 13.42 -11.79 -18.23
N PRO A 209 13.26 -10.66 -17.52
CA PRO A 209 14.35 -9.73 -17.26
C PRO A 209 15.57 -10.39 -16.59
N THR A 210 16.75 -9.92 -16.98
CA THR A 210 18.04 -10.28 -16.42
C THR A 210 18.77 -9.03 -15.91
N GLU A 211 19.82 -9.21 -15.12
CA GLU A 211 20.65 -8.09 -14.62
C GLU A 211 21.22 -7.20 -15.74
N LYS A 212 21.31 -7.72 -16.97
CA LYS A 212 21.83 -6.98 -18.13
C LYS A 212 20.84 -5.94 -18.68
N ASP A 213 19.57 -6.02 -18.30
CA ASP A 213 18.52 -5.11 -18.78
C ASP A 213 18.38 -3.86 -17.89
N GLY A 214 18.92 -3.89 -16.67
CA GLY A 214 18.94 -2.76 -15.75
C GLY A 214 20.17 -1.89 -15.96
N ARG A 215 20.18 -1.05 -17.01
CA ARG A 215 21.13 0.06 -17.17
C ARG A 215 20.43 1.34 -17.57
#